data_AF-A0A151UH35-F1
#
_entry.id   AF-A0A151UH35-F1
#
_cell.length_a   1.000
_cell.length_b   1.000
_cell.length_c   1.000
_cell.angle_alpha   90.00
_cell.angle_beta   90.00
_cell.angle_gamma   90.00
#
_symmetry.space_group_name_H-M   'P 1'
#
loop_
_entity.id
_entity.type
_entity.pdbx_description
1 polymer ?
#
loop_
_entity_poly.entity_id
_entity_poly.type
_entity_poly.pdbx_seq_one_letter_code
_entity_poly.pdbx_strand_id
1 'polypeptide(L)'
;MDEVQVRENLTYEKRPVAMVDQKLKELHGKSINLVKILWDAATSEATWEVESQFKEQYPFLFSGKPIFGDENSYLLGGSAM
;
A
#
# COMPACT_ATOMS: atom_id res chain seq x y z
N MET A 1 8.82 5.30 43.24
CA MET A 1 9.52 6.24 42.35
C MET A 1 10.41 5.34 41.50
N ASP A 2 10.05 4.98 40.27
CA ASP A 2 9.44 5.79 39.23
C ASP A 2 8.45 4.95 38.40
N GLU A 3 7.19 5.38 38.40
CA GLU A 3 6.18 4.92 37.44
C GLU A 3 6.58 5.50 36.07
N VAL A 4 7.14 4.65 35.21
CA VAL A 4 7.51 5.04 33.85
C VAL A 4 6.22 5.35 33.07
N GLN A 5 5.84 6.63 33.07
CA GLN A 5 4.80 7.15 32.21
C GLN A 5 5.35 7.18 30.78
N VAL A 6 5.31 6.03 30.11
CA VAL A 6 5.49 5.92 28.67
C VAL A 6 4.23 6.47 28.01
N ARG A 7 4.12 7.80 28.01
CA ARG A 7 3.34 8.54 27.01
C ARG A 7 4.23 8.74 25.80
N GLU A 8 4.78 7.66 25.28
CA GLU A 8 5.52 7.70 24.04
C GLU A 8 4.51 7.27 22.99
N ASN A 9 4.19 8.19 22.09
CA ASN A 9 3.53 7.87 20.84
C ASN A 9 4.41 6.79 20.17
N LEU A 10 4.11 5.51 20.45
CA LEU A 10 4.78 4.31 19.94
C LEU A 10 4.46 4.09 18.46
N THR A 11 4.27 5.18 17.71
CA THR A 11 4.42 5.20 16.27
C THR A 11 5.91 5.06 16.00
N TYR A 12 6.44 3.86 16.25
CA TYR A 12 7.71 3.46 15.69
C TYR A 12 7.50 3.60 14.18
N GLU A 13 8.08 4.64 13.58
CA GLU A 13 8.05 4.87 12.14
C GLU A 13 8.91 3.77 11.48
N LYS A 14 8.44 2.51 11.58
CA LYS A 14 9.02 1.40 10.83
C LYS A 14 8.90 1.81 9.38
N ARG A 15 10.03 1.98 8.70
CA ARG A 15 10.01 2.31 7.28
C ARG A 15 9.69 1.04 6.51
N PRO A 16 8.74 1.10 5.57
CA PRO A 16 8.47 -0.05 4.72
C PRO A 16 9.72 -0.38 3.90
N VAL A 17 10.17 -1.63 3.98
CA VAL A 17 11.35 -2.14 3.27
C VAL A 17 11.01 -2.31 1.79
N ALA A 18 9.95 -3.06 1.51
CA ALA A 18 9.51 -3.36 0.17
C ALA A 18 8.06 -3.86 0.16
N MET A 19 7.37 -3.65 -0.96
CA MET A 19 6.15 -4.38 -1.25
C MET A 19 6.52 -5.81 -1.65
N VAL A 20 6.07 -6.78 -0.86
CA VAL A 20 6.35 -8.20 -1.09
C VAL A 20 5.22 -8.91 -1.81
N ASP A 21 4.00 -8.39 -1.75
CA ASP A 21 2.82 -8.99 -2.41
C ASP A 21 1.75 -7.93 -2.70
N GLN A 22 0.80 -8.26 -3.57
CA GLN A 22 -0.36 -7.42 -3.85
C GLN A 22 -1.56 -8.30 -4.18
N LYS A 23 -2.74 -7.89 -3.75
CA LYS A 23 -3.98 -8.61 -3.93
C LYS A 23 -5.12 -7.66 -4.20
N LEU A 24 -5.77 -7.84 -5.34
CA LEU A 24 -7.04 -7.19 -5.62
C LEU A 24 -8.16 -7.92 -4.87
N LYS A 25 -9.02 -7.17 -4.19
CA LYS A 25 -10.18 -7.68 -3.47
C LYS A 25 -11.42 -6.88 -3.83
N GLU A 26 -12.42 -7.57 -4.33
CA GLU A 26 -13.73 -6.97 -4.59
C GLU A 26 -14.58 -7.03 -3.33
N LEU A 27 -15.02 -5.86 -2.86
CA LEU A 27 -15.90 -5.69 -1.71
C LEU A 27 -17.09 -4.82 -2.13
N HIS A 28 -18.28 -5.40 -2.08
CA HIS A 28 -19.55 -4.69 -2.30
C HIS A 28 -19.61 -3.93 -3.64
N GLY A 29 -19.14 -4.57 -4.72
CA GLY A 29 -19.08 -4.00 -6.07
C GLY A 29 -17.97 -2.97 -6.29
N LYS A 30 -17.03 -2.83 -5.33
CA LYS A 30 -15.84 -2.00 -5.47
C LYS A 30 -14.58 -2.85 -5.42
N SER A 31 -13.67 -2.58 -6.34
CA SER A 31 -12.34 -3.17 -6.41
C SER A 31 -11.39 -2.41 -5.48
N ILE A 32 -10.81 -3.11 -4.49
CA ILE A 32 -9.83 -2.55 -3.54
C ILE A 32 -8.53 -3.33 -3.68
N ASN A 33 -7.45 -2.64 -4.05
CA ASN A 33 -6.11 -3.22 -4.03
C ASN A 33 -5.53 -3.20 -2.62
N LEU A 34 -5.06 -4.36 -2.17
CA LEU A 34 -4.32 -4.54 -0.94
C LEU A 34 -2.87 -4.85 -1.31
N VAL A 35 -1.92 -4.24 -0.63
CA VAL A 35 -0.49 -4.46 -0.80
C VAL A 35 0.08 -5.02 0.48
N LYS A 36 0.89 -6.06 0.36
CA LYS A 36 1.63 -6.62 1.48
C LYS A 36 2.96 -5.92 1.57
N ILE A 37 3.18 -5.20 2.66
CA ILE A 37 4.36 -4.39 2.89
C ILE A 37 5.20 -5.08 3.95
N LEU A 38 6.45 -5.38 3.60
CA LEU A 38 7.45 -5.88 4.52
C LEU A 38 8.02 -4.70 5.30
N TRP A 39 7.86 -4.71 6.61
CA TRP A 39 8.40 -3.69 7.51
C TRP A 39 9.78 -4.04 8.02
N ASP A 40 10.05 -5.34 8.16
CA ASP A 40 11.33 -5.82 8.65
C ASP A 40 11.66 -7.18 8.04
N ALA A 41 12.82 -7.26 7.39
CA ALA A 41 13.29 -8.46 6.72
C ALA A 41 13.88 -9.49 7.70
N ALA A 42 14.32 -9.07 8.89
CA ALA A 42 14.89 -9.95 9.90
C ALA A 42 13.81 -10.70 10.69
N THR A 43 12.70 -10.03 11.01
CA THR A 43 11.53 -10.64 11.68
C THR A 43 10.49 -11.16 10.69
N SER A 44 10.68 -10.88 9.40
CA SER A 44 9.71 -11.17 8.34
C SER A 44 8.32 -10.57 8.63
N GLU A 45 8.29 -9.46 9.37
CA GLU A 45 7.07 -8.73 9.70
C GLU A 45 6.52 -8.06 8.44
N ALA A 46 5.34 -8.50 8.01
CA ALA A 46 4.65 -7.92 6.86
C ALA A 46 3.16 -7.75 7.14
N THR A 47 2.63 -6.60 6.75
CA THR A 47 1.21 -6.23 6.96
C THR A 47 0.52 -6.01 5.63
N TRP A 48 -0.79 -6.26 5.59
CA TRP A 48 -1.64 -5.95 4.45
C TRP A 48 -2.25 -4.57 4.60
N GLU A 49 -1.90 -3.66 3.70
CA GLU A 49 -2.34 -2.28 3.69
C GLU A 49 -3.12 -1.98 2.41
N VAL A 50 -3.95 -0.93 2.42
CA VAL A 50 -4.70 -0.51 1.22
C VAL A 50 -3.76 0.23 0.28
N GLU A 51 -3.61 -0.26 -0.96
CA GLU A 51 -2.69 0.31 -1.95
C GLU A 51 -2.89 1.81 -2.11
N SER A 52 -4.13 2.26 -2.33
CA SER A 52 -4.41 3.67 -2.63
C SER A 52 -3.90 4.59 -1.51
N GLN A 53 -4.19 4.23 -0.26
CA GLN A 53 -3.80 4.99 0.91
C GLN A 53 -2.28 4.88 1.20
N PHE A 54 -1.69 3.71 0.94
CA PHE A 54 -0.26 3.49 1.12
C PHE A 54 0.58 4.16 0.03
N LYS A 55 0.03 4.27 -1.19
CA LYS A 55 0.64 4.95 -2.33
C LYS A 55 0.66 6.46 -2.13
N GLU A 56 -0.37 7.03 -1.48
CA GLU A 56 -0.36 8.43 -1.07
C GLU A 56 0.70 8.71 0.01
N GLN A 57 0.90 7.79 0.95
CA GLN A 57 1.89 7.95 2.03
C GLN A 57 3.33 7.66 1.58
N TYR A 58 3.53 6.63 0.74
CA TYR A 58 4.84 6.14 0.32
C TYR A 58 4.90 5.97 -1.22
N PRO A 59 4.75 7.06 -1.99
CA PRO A 59 4.73 6.99 -3.45
C PRO A 59 6.04 6.44 -4.05
N PHE A 60 7.16 6.59 -3.34
CA PHE A 60 8.46 6.08 -3.78
C PHE A 60 8.52 4.55 -3.89
N LEU A 61 7.72 3.81 -3.13
CA LEU A 61 7.63 2.35 -3.25
C LEU A 61 6.98 1.91 -4.56
N PHE A 62 6.15 2.78 -5.14
CA PHE A 62 5.41 2.54 -6.37
C PHE A 62 6.03 3.25 -7.59
N SER A 63 7.02 4.12 -7.38
CA SER A 63 7.66 4.92 -8.42
C SER A 63 8.61 4.11 -9.34
N GLY A 64 9.09 2.94 -8.89
CA GLY A 64 10.13 2.17 -9.57
C GLY A 64 9.68 1.19 -10.67
N LYS A 65 8.38 0.86 -10.77
CA LYS A 65 7.82 0.00 -11.82
C LYS A 65 6.33 0.34 -12.00
N PRO A 66 5.78 0.33 -13.23
CA PRO A 66 4.34 0.29 -13.40
C PRO A 66 3.88 -1.09 -12.95
N ILE A 67 3.57 -1.22 -11.65
CA ILE A 67 3.09 -2.46 -11.09
C ILE A 67 1.60 -2.54 -11.43
N PHE A 68 1.34 -3.09 -12.60
CA PHE A 68 0.05 -3.64 -13.04
C PHE A 68 -1.12 -2.66 -13.18
N GLY A 69 -1.38 -2.28 -14.44
CA GLY A 69 -2.72 -2.08 -14.99
C GLY A 69 -3.36 -0.73 -14.68
N ASP A 70 -3.04 0.29 -15.47
CA ASP A 70 -4.06 1.31 -15.76
C ASP A 70 -5.19 0.64 -16.58
N GLU A 71 -6.21 0.11 -15.90
CA GLU A 71 -7.44 -0.31 -16.58
C GLU A 71 -8.33 0.92 -16.88
N ASN A 72 -7.75 2.00 -17.39
CA ASN A 72 -8.50 3.17 -17.85
C ASN A 72 -8.17 3.56 -19.30
N SER A 73 -7.85 2.56 -20.14
CA SER A 73 -7.62 2.72 -21.57
C SER A 73 -8.87 2.53 -22.46
N TYR A 74 -10.06 2.27 -21.88
CA TYR A 74 -11.27 1.97 -22.67
C TYR A 74 -12.15 3.17 -23.06
N LEU A 75 -11.72 4.44 -22.91
CA LEU A 75 -12.56 5.61 -23.26
C LEU A 75 -12.13 6.42 -24.49
N LEU A 76 -11.12 6.00 -25.27
CA LEU A 76 -10.71 6.71 -26.49
C LEU A 76 -10.91 5.85 -27.73
N GLY A 77 -12.11 5.88 -28.32
CA GLY A 77 -12.31 5.31 -29.65
C GLY A 77 -13.76 5.04 -30.02
N GLY A 78 -14.63 6.05 -29.97
CA GLY A 78 -16.02 5.88 -30.34
C GLY A 78 -16.73 7.16 -30.72
N SER A 79 -16.13 7.98 -31.59
CA SER A 79 -16.87 9.02 -32.31
C SER A 79 -16.84 8.68 -33.79
N ALA A 80 -17.85 7.94 -34.24
CA ALA A 80 -18.12 7.75 -35.67
C ALA A 80 -18.87 8.99 -36.17
N MET A 81 -18.29 9.68 -37.17
CA MET A 81 -19.02 10.56 -38.10
C MET A 81 -19.46 9.75 -39.32
#